data_AF-A0A9C9X6H3-F1
#
_entry.id   AF-A0A9C9X6H3-F1
#
_cell.length_a   1.000
_cell.length_b   1.000
_cell.length_c   1.000
_cell.angle_alpha   90.00
_cell.angle_beta   90.00
_cell.angle_gamma   90.00
#
_symmetry.space_group_name_H-M   'P 1'
#
loop_
_entity.id
_entity.type
_entity.pdbx_description
1 polymer ?
#
loop_
_entity_poly.entity_id
_entity_poly.type
_entity_poly.pdbx_seq_one_letter_code
_entity_poly.pdbx_strand_id
1 'polypeptide(L)' 'MNGIDNETSYRLVSRDFQPENTVISLGDVKIGGADPVIIAGPCAVESEEQILDTARLVRSQGVRLMRGGAFKPRTSP' A
#
# COMPACT_ATOMS: atom_id res chain seq x y z
N MET A 1 10.72 1.62 35.18
CA MET A 1 12.06 1.02 35.03
C MET A 1 11.90 -0.47 35.30
N ASN A 2 12.18 -1.43 34.42
CA ASN A 2 12.79 -1.47 33.10
C ASN A 2 12.26 -2.76 32.43
N GLY A 3 11.94 -2.69 31.15
CA GLY A 3 11.50 -3.85 30.36
C GLY A 3 11.49 -3.50 28.89
N ILE A 4 12.49 -2.74 28.43
CA ILE A 4 12.79 -2.73 27.00
C ILE A 4 13.62 -3.97 26.80
N ASP A 5 12.92 -5.08 26.65
CA ASP A 5 13.51 -6.36 26.30
C ASP A 5 14.10 -6.13 24.91
N ASN A 6 15.42 -5.92 24.85
CA ASN A 6 16.18 -5.69 23.61
C ASN A 6 16.13 -6.91 22.65
N GLU A 7 15.32 -7.94 22.95
CA GLU A 7 15.19 -9.21 22.22
C GLU A 7 13.90 -9.35 21.40
N THR A 8 12.95 -8.40 21.46
CA THR A 8 11.78 -8.49 20.58
C THR A 8 12.20 -8.22 19.14
N SER A 9 12.12 -9.25 18.29
CA SER A 9 12.62 -9.24 16.90
C SER A 9 11.96 -8.21 15.98
N TYR A 10 10.95 -7.47 16.47
CA TYR A 10 10.14 -6.49 15.76
C TYR A 10 9.94 -5.18 16.53
N ARG A 11 10.89 -4.81 17.40
CA ARG A 11 10.85 -3.59 18.22
C ARG A 11 10.40 -2.34 17.44
N LEU A 12 10.95 -2.10 16.25
CA LEU A 12 10.66 -0.88 15.46
C LEU A 12 9.22 -0.77 14.93
N VAL A 13 8.50 -1.89 14.84
CA VAL A 13 7.11 -1.90 14.36
C VAL A 13 6.09 -2.07 15.50
N SER A 14 6.55 -2.35 16.72
CA SER A 14 5.69 -2.56 17.90
C SER A 14 5.01 -1.28 18.38
N ARG A 15 3.77 -1.39 18.87
CA ARG A 15 3.09 -0.28 19.56
C ARG A 15 3.67 0.04 20.93
N ASP A 16 4.32 -0.92 21.59
CA ASP A 16 5.02 -0.65 22.86
C ASP A 16 6.16 0.35 22.65
N PHE A 17 6.83 0.26 21.50
CA PHE A 17 7.91 1.17 21.12
C PHE A 17 7.39 2.45 20.44
N GLN A 18 6.32 2.37 19.66
CA GLN A 18 5.68 3.51 19.03
C GLN A 18 4.16 3.47 19.26
N PRO A 19 3.64 4.08 20.34
CA PRO A 19 2.21 4.04 20.67
C PRO A 19 1.33 4.69 19.60
N GLU A 20 1.81 5.77 18.99
CA GLU A 20 1.08 6.54 17.99
C GLU A 20 1.02 5.84 16.63
N ASN A 21 -0.05 6.11 15.87
CA ASN A 21 -0.19 5.59 14.50
C ASN A 21 0.86 6.19 13.55
N THR A 22 1.52 5.33 12.78
CA THR A 22 2.36 5.78 11.66
C THR A 22 1.47 6.07 10.45
N VAL A 23 1.43 7.34 10.02
CA VAL A 23 0.68 7.77 8.83
C VAL A 23 1.64 7.97 7.66
N ILE A 24 1.45 7.20 6.59
CA ILE A 24 2.25 7.32 5.37
C ILE A 24 1.58 8.34 4.43
N SER A 25 2.30 9.41 4.10
CA SER A 25 1.79 10.48 3.23
C SER A 25 2.32 10.33 1.80
N LEU A 26 1.41 10.28 0.82
CA LEU A 26 1.68 10.19 -0.61
C LEU A 26 0.94 11.32 -1.34
N GLY A 27 1.58 12.48 -1.45
CA GLY A 27 0.90 13.69 -1.95
C GLY A 27 -0.29 14.04 -1.05
N ASP A 28 -1.50 13.94 -1.59
CA ASP A 28 -2.75 14.21 -0.87
C ASP A 28 -3.41 12.96 -0.25
N VAL A 29 -2.80 11.77 -0.40
CA VAL A 29 -3.29 10.52 0.21
C VAL A 29 -2.56 10.24 1.52
N LYS A 30 -3.30 9.86 2.58
CA LYS A 30 -2.76 9.47 3.89
C LYS A 30 -3.16 8.03 4.22
N ILE A 31 -2.21 7.10 4.24
CA ILE A 31 -2.45 5.69 4.62
C ILE A 31 -2.23 5.54 6.12
N GLY A 32 -3.21 4.98 6.83
CA GLY A 32 -3.23 4.91 8.31
C GLY A 32 -3.83 6.15 8.98
N GLY A 33 -4.44 7.05 8.19
CA GLY A 33 -5.21 8.20 8.68
C GLY A 33 -6.65 7.84 9.06
N ALA A 34 -7.52 8.85 9.10
CA ALA A 34 -8.93 8.67 9.46
C ALA A 34 -9.74 7.94 8.37
N ASP A 35 -9.44 8.22 7.09
CA ASP A 35 -10.18 7.69 5.96
C ASP A 35 -9.54 6.40 5.40
N PRO A 36 -10.34 5.42 4.97
CA PRO A 36 -9.82 4.23 4.30
C PRO A 36 -9.22 4.60 2.94
N VAL A 37 -8.08 3.98 2.60
CA VAL A 37 -7.42 4.15 1.30
C VAL A 37 -7.65 2.92 0.44
N ILE A 38 -8.21 3.13 -0.75
CA ILE A 38 -8.41 2.08 -1.76
C ILE A 38 -7.28 2.15 -2.79
N ILE A 39 -6.66 0.99 -3.07
CA ILE A 39 -5.69 0.80 -4.15
C ILE A 39 -6.28 -0.23 -5.12
N ALA A 40 -6.58 0.18 -6.35
CA ALA A 40 -7.25 -0.66 -7.35
C ALA A 40 -6.52 -0.68 -8.69
N GLY A 41 -6.77 -1.68 -9.51
CA GLY A 41 -6.13 -1.86 -10.83
C GLY A 41 -5.90 -3.34 -11.14
N PRO A 42 -5.36 -3.66 -12.33
CA PRO A 42 -5.31 -5.04 -12.80
C PRO A 42 -4.31 -5.89 -12.00
N CYS A 43 -4.43 -7.20 -12.19
CA CYS A 43 -3.47 -8.14 -11.62
C CYS A 43 -2.08 -7.89 -12.22
N ALA A 44 -1.96 -7.99 -13.55
CA ALA A 44 -0.74 -7.74 -14.32
C ALA A 44 -0.96 -6.56 -15.27
N VAL A 45 0.13 -5.90 -15.66
CA VAL A 45 0.14 -4.97 -16.80
C VAL A 45 0.24 -5.80 -18.07
N GLU A 46 -0.74 -5.70 -18.97
CA GLU A 46 -0.78 -6.50 -20.21
C GLU A 46 -0.64 -5.65 -21.47
N SER A 47 -1.15 -4.42 -21.45
CA SER A 47 -0.98 -3.45 -22.54
C SER A 47 -1.11 -2.01 -22.03
N GLU A 48 -0.65 -1.05 -22.84
CA GLU A 48 -0.81 0.37 -22.56
C GLU A 48 -2.29 0.77 -22.53
N GLU A 49 -3.08 0.31 -23.49
CA GLU A 49 -4.53 0.55 -23.59
C GLU A 49 -5.26 0.09 -22.32
N GLN A 50 -5.04 -1.17 -21.90
CA GLN A 50 -5.64 -1.72 -20.68
C GLN A 50 -5.33 -0.85 -19.46
N ILE A 51 -4.07 -0.43 -19.30
CA ILE A 51 -3.65 0.34 -18.14
C ILE A 51 -4.25 1.73 -18.16
N LEU A 52 -4.26 2.42 -19.29
CA LEU A 52 -4.85 3.74 -19.41
C LEU A 52 -6.36 3.71 -19.16
N ASP A 53 -7.07 2.70 -19.69
CA ASP A 53 -8.51 2.56 -19.48
C ASP A 53 -8.84 2.20 -18.03
N THR A 54 -8.07 1.30 -17.43
CA THR A 54 -8.26 0.98 -16.01
C THR A 54 -7.97 2.19 -15.13
N ALA A 55 -6.91 2.96 -15.41
CA ALA A 55 -6.55 4.17 -14.67
C ALA A 55 -7.68 5.20 -14.71
N ARG A 56 -8.25 5.45 -15.90
CA ARG A 56 -9.40 6.36 -16.07
C ARG A 56 -10.62 5.87 -15.29
N LEU A 57 -10.94 4.58 -15.41
CA LEU A 57 -12.08 3.98 -14.71
C LEU A 57 -11.95 4.11 -13.20
N VAL A 58 -10.85 3.64 -12.60
CA VAL A 58 -10.70 3.67 -11.14
C VAL A 58 -10.62 5.10 -10.62
N ARG A 59 -9.99 6.02 -11.37
CA ARG A 59 -9.94 7.44 -11.01
C ARG A 59 -11.35 8.06 -10.97
N SER A 60 -12.22 7.72 -11.92
CA SER A 60 -13.62 8.18 -11.93
C SER A 60 -14.43 7.71 -10.70
N GLN A 61 -14.01 6.62 -10.07
CA GLN A 61 -14.61 6.09 -8.84
C GLN A 61 -13.96 6.65 -7.56
N GLY A 62 -13.10 7.68 -7.69
CA GLY A 62 -12.43 8.31 -6.56
C GLY A 62 -11.17 7.61 -6.08
N VAL A 63 -10.71 6.54 -6.75
CA VAL A 63 -9.45 5.86 -6.40
C VAL A 63 -8.27 6.78 -6.73
N ARG A 64 -7.38 6.95 -5.75
CA ARG A 64 -6.23 7.85 -5.83
C ARG A 64 -4.90 7.14 -6.06
N LEU A 65 -4.83 5.84 -5.79
CA LEU A 65 -3.65 5.00 -5.97
C LEU A 65 -3.99 3.80 -6.84
N MET A 66 -3.17 3.53 -7.86
CA MET A 66 -3.36 2.42 -8.78
C MET A 66 -2.33 1.32 -8.57
N ARG A 67 -2.76 0.06 -8.64
CA ARG A 67 -1.86 -1.12 -8.69
C ARG A 67 -1.79 -1.71 -10.11
N GLY A 68 -0.70 -2.39 -10.43
CA GLY A 68 -0.53 -3.16 -11.66
C GLY A 68 0.83 -3.86 -11.68
N GLY A 69 0.86 -5.19 -11.69
CA GLY A 69 2.14 -5.93 -11.61
C GLY A 69 2.86 -5.99 -12.95
N ALA A 70 4.03 -5.38 -13.06
CA ALA A 70 4.90 -5.47 -14.25
C ALA A 70 5.68 -6.80 -14.33
N PHE A 71 6.03 -7.36 -13.17
CA PHE A 71 6.71 -8.65 -13.05
C PHE A 71 5.81 -9.63 -12.31
N LYS A 72 5.69 -10.84 -12.83
CA LYS A 72 4.90 -11.92 -12.21
C LYS A 72 5.80 -13.13 -11.95
N PRO A 73 5.85 -13.65 -10.72
CA PRO A 73 6.51 -14.92 -10.44
C PRO A 73 5.64 -16.05 -10.99
N ARG A 74 5.73 -16.29 -12.30
CA ARG A 74 5.01 -17.37 -12.97
C ARG A 74 5.73 -18.68 -12.63
N THR A 75 4.98 -19.66 -12.14
CA THR A 75 5.51 -20.98 -11.77
C THR A 75 5.73 -21.88 -12.99
N SER A 76 5.23 -21.49 -14.16
CA SER A 76 5.46 -22.15 -15.46
C SER A 76 5.73 -21.08 -16.53
N PRO A 77 6.67 -21.32 -17.49
CA PRO A 77 6.89 -20.46 -18.64
C PRO A 77 5.65 -20.30 -19.52
#